data_AF-A0A563ENN2-F1
#
_entry.id   AF-A0A563ENN2-F1
#
_cell.length_a   1.000
_cell.length_b   1.000
_cell.length_c   1.000
_cell.angle_alpha   90.00
_cell.angle_beta   90.00
_cell.angle_gamma   90.00
#
_symmetry.space_group_name_H-M   'P 1'
#
loop_
_entity.id
_entity.type
_entity.pdbx_description
1 polymer ?
#
loop_
_entity_poly.entity_id
_entity_poly.type
_entity_poly.pdbx_seq_one_letter_code
_entity_poly.pdbx_strand_id
1 'polypeptide(L)'
;MLLSRRQLFAAIGITVIAPSVAHASVPEGTVRIGDWERYYLGLDGGAHQRAMKALGIAHRDGVRADEPNREVDIADVVKAVVEHGDHAAADYLRDRLKLDTPSMLRKGLKLILDEDGLEERYLRDPALQLRVIGNFPRFRDRAFALPESVVKAVSRASA
;
A
#
# COMPACT_ATOMS: atom_id res chain seq x y z
N MET A 1 29.18 -10.45 58.97
CA MET A 1 29.16 -9.21 58.16
C MET A 1 28.93 -9.60 56.70
N LEU A 2 27.84 -9.08 56.12
CA LEU A 2 27.38 -9.35 54.75
C LEU A 2 28.34 -8.76 53.71
N LEU A 3 28.63 -9.49 52.63
CA LEU A 3 29.06 -8.90 51.36
C LEU A 3 28.27 -9.50 50.19
N SER A 4 27.79 -8.57 49.36
CA SER A 4 26.68 -8.65 48.43
C SER A 4 27.04 -9.25 47.06
N ARG A 5 26.09 -9.95 46.46
CA ARG A 5 26.01 -10.19 45.00
C ARG A 5 25.84 -8.85 44.27
N ARG A 6 26.56 -8.67 43.15
CA ARG A 6 26.40 -7.73 42.00
C ARG A 6 27.82 -7.51 41.41
N GLN A 7 28.13 -7.47 40.12
CA GLN A 7 27.36 -7.37 38.89
C GLN A 7 28.31 -7.77 37.73
N LEU A 8 27.77 -8.51 36.77
CA LEU A 8 28.35 -8.72 35.44
C LEU A 8 28.39 -7.40 34.67
N PHE A 9 29.48 -7.11 33.95
CA PHE A 9 29.46 -6.19 32.82
C PHE A 9 29.88 -6.93 31.55
N ALA A 10 28.92 -7.01 30.64
CA ALA A 10 29.00 -7.57 29.32
C ALA A 10 29.75 -6.63 28.37
N ALA A 11 30.61 -7.19 27.52
CA ALA A 11 31.06 -6.55 26.30
C ALA A 11 30.59 -7.44 25.13
N ILE A 12 29.43 -7.13 24.57
CA ILE A 12 28.97 -7.69 23.29
C ILE A 12 29.22 -6.59 22.26
N GLY A 13 30.15 -6.85 21.33
CA GLY A 13 30.38 -6.01 20.17
C GLY A 13 29.12 -5.99 19.30
N ILE A 14 28.62 -4.79 19.02
CA ILE A 14 27.55 -4.60 18.05
C ILE A 14 28.20 -4.63 16.67
N THR A 15 28.05 -5.75 15.96
CA THR A 15 28.23 -5.76 14.51
C THR A 15 26.97 -5.14 13.90
N VAL A 16 27.11 -3.95 13.31
CA VAL A 16 26.09 -3.40 12.42
C VAL A 16 26.08 -4.25 11.17
N ILE A 17 25.10 -5.14 11.05
CA ILE A 17 24.77 -5.79 9.79
C ILE A 17 23.96 -4.75 9.01
N ALA A 18 24.57 -4.16 7.98
CA ALA A 18 23.83 -3.39 6.99
C ALA A 18 22.70 -4.27 6.43
N PRO A 19 21.46 -3.80 6.30
CA PRO A 19 20.42 -4.61 5.69
C PRO A 19 20.83 -4.87 4.24
N SER A 20 21.13 -6.13 3.92
CA SER A 20 21.12 -6.59 2.54
C SER A 20 19.72 -6.32 2.01
N VAL A 21 19.59 -5.40 1.07
CA VAL A 21 18.36 -5.22 0.30
C VAL A 21 18.18 -6.51 -0.49
N ALA A 22 17.46 -7.47 0.09
CA ALA A 22 16.95 -8.60 -0.66
C ALA A 22 16.19 -8.02 -1.85
N HIS A 23 16.57 -8.42 -3.06
CA HIS A 23 15.76 -8.12 -4.23
C HIS A 23 14.43 -8.82 -4.01
N ALA A 24 13.40 -8.06 -3.62
CA ALA A 24 12.05 -8.56 -3.51
C ALA A 24 11.57 -8.81 -4.94
N SER A 25 11.70 -10.03 -5.43
CA SER A 25 11.02 -10.43 -6.66
C SER A 25 9.53 -10.54 -6.37
N VAL A 26 8.69 -10.15 -7.32
CA VAL A 26 7.25 -10.39 -7.27
C VAL A 26 7.06 -11.91 -7.33
N PRO A 27 6.59 -12.57 -6.26
CA PRO A 27 6.31 -13.99 -6.32
C PRO A 27 5.13 -14.23 -7.26
N GLU A 28 5.18 -15.28 -8.07
CA GLU A 28 4.03 -15.73 -8.85
C GLU A 28 2.81 -15.95 -7.93
N GLY A 29 1.62 -15.70 -8.47
CA GLY A 29 0.37 -15.96 -7.76
C GLY A 29 -0.76 -15.02 -8.13
N THR A 30 -1.88 -15.23 -7.47
CA THR A 30 -3.11 -14.48 -7.65
C THR A 30 -3.38 -13.55 -6.47
N VAL A 31 -4.17 -12.52 -6.73
CA VAL A 31 -4.59 -11.49 -5.78
C VAL A 31 -6.10 -11.37 -5.87
N ARG A 32 -6.80 -11.46 -4.74
CA ARG A 32 -8.22 -11.11 -4.68
C ARG A 32 -8.37 -9.61 -4.86
N ILE A 33 -9.27 -9.20 -5.75
CA ILE A 33 -9.46 -7.77 -6.07
C ILE A 33 -9.77 -6.97 -4.81
N GLY A 34 -10.57 -7.49 -3.87
CA GLY A 34 -10.87 -6.83 -2.61
C GLY A 34 -9.64 -6.57 -1.71
N ASP A 35 -8.61 -7.41 -1.77
CA ASP A 35 -7.36 -7.23 -1.03
C ASP A 35 -6.50 -6.11 -1.63
N TRP A 36 -6.62 -5.87 -2.93
CA TRP A 36 -6.07 -4.71 -3.63
C TRP A 36 -6.89 -3.45 -3.33
N GLU A 37 -8.20 -3.49 -3.50
CA GLU A 37 -9.11 -2.35 -3.35
C GLU A 37 -9.23 -1.81 -1.93
N ARG A 38 -8.81 -2.56 -0.90
CA ARG A 38 -8.80 -2.06 0.49
C ARG A 38 -7.91 -0.83 0.67
N TYR A 39 -6.94 -0.61 -0.21
CA TYR A 39 -6.04 0.54 -0.22
C TYR A 39 -6.62 1.75 -0.98
N TYR A 40 -7.75 1.59 -1.67
CA TYR A 40 -8.31 2.63 -2.53
C TYR A 40 -8.95 3.78 -1.73
N LEU A 41 -8.56 5.02 -2.07
CA LEU A 41 -9.11 6.26 -1.52
C LEU A 41 -9.70 7.21 -2.58
N GLY A 42 -9.60 6.90 -3.88
CA GLY A 42 -10.13 7.78 -4.94
C GLY A 42 -9.36 9.08 -5.19
N LEU A 43 -8.08 9.15 -4.79
CA LEU A 43 -7.21 10.32 -4.98
C LEU A 43 -6.19 10.14 -6.12
N ASP A 44 -6.45 9.22 -7.05
CA ASP A 44 -5.55 8.81 -8.14
C ASP A 44 -6.00 9.33 -9.52
N GLY A 45 -6.98 10.25 -9.55
CA GLY A 45 -7.53 10.79 -10.79
C GLY A 45 -8.18 9.73 -11.68
N GLY A 46 -8.76 8.67 -11.08
CA GLY A 46 -9.43 7.59 -11.79
C GLY A 46 -8.49 6.53 -12.37
N ALA A 47 -7.23 6.50 -11.92
CA ALA A 47 -6.26 5.49 -12.36
C ALA A 47 -6.74 4.07 -12.06
N HIS A 48 -7.32 3.85 -10.88
CA HIS A 48 -7.89 2.56 -10.49
C HIS A 48 -8.97 2.06 -11.45
N GLN A 49 -9.93 2.92 -11.80
CA GLN A 49 -11.00 2.55 -12.74
C GLN A 49 -10.45 2.29 -14.15
N ARG A 50 -9.44 3.05 -14.60
CA ARG A 50 -8.76 2.77 -15.88
C ARG A 50 -8.07 1.41 -15.86
N ALA A 51 -7.39 1.06 -14.78
CA ALA A 51 -6.77 -0.25 -14.61
C ALA A 51 -7.82 -1.38 -14.60
N MET A 52 -8.89 -1.24 -13.83
CA MET A 52 -9.99 -2.21 -13.83
C MET A 52 -10.59 -2.40 -15.23
N LYS A 53 -10.81 -1.30 -15.97
CA LYS A 53 -11.31 -1.35 -17.35
C LYS A 53 -10.34 -2.08 -18.29
N ALA A 54 -9.04 -1.81 -18.18
CA ALA A 54 -8.01 -2.47 -18.99
C ALA A 54 -7.93 -3.99 -18.72
N LEU A 55 -8.17 -4.40 -17.47
CA LEU A 55 -8.18 -5.81 -17.05
C LEU A 55 -9.52 -6.53 -17.23
N GLY A 56 -10.54 -5.85 -17.78
CA GLY A 56 -11.88 -6.43 -17.92
C GLY A 56 -12.55 -6.76 -16.58
N ILE A 57 -12.30 -5.94 -15.56
CA ILE A 57 -12.94 -6.03 -14.24
C ILE A 57 -14.17 -5.12 -14.24
N ALA A 58 -15.35 -5.73 -14.12
CA ALA A 58 -16.61 -4.99 -14.06
C ALA A 58 -16.73 -4.19 -12.75
N HIS A 59 -17.17 -2.94 -12.85
CA HIS A 59 -17.38 -2.01 -11.74
C HIS A 59 -18.57 -1.10 -12.05
N ARG A 60 -19.79 -1.62 -11.90
CA ARG A 60 -21.03 -0.95 -12.35
C ARG A 60 -21.37 0.29 -11.53
N ASP A 61 -20.90 0.38 -10.30
CA ASP A 61 -21.04 1.58 -9.45
C ASP A 61 -20.07 2.70 -9.85
N GLY A 62 -19.16 2.44 -10.79
CA GLY A 62 -18.14 3.38 -11.28
C GLY A 62 -16.94 3.54 -10.34
N VAL A 63 -16.87 2.79 -9.24
CA VAL A 63 -15.85 2.97 -8.20
C VAL A 63 -15.13 1.67 -7.89
N ARG A 64 -15.86 0.59 -7.57
CA ARG A 64 -15.29 -0.67 -7.08
C ARG A 64 -15.70 -1.86 -7.94
N ALA A 65 -14.88 -2.90 -7.90
CA ALA A 65 -15.16 -4.15 -8.58
C ALA A 65 -16.47 -4.78 -8.09
N ASP A 66 -17.30 -5.25 -9.04
CA ASP A 66 -18.55 -5.95 -8.75
C ASP A 66 -18.30 -7.31 -8.07
N GLU A 67 -17.14 -7.92 -8.33
CA GLU A 67 -16.73 -9.22 -7.82
C GLU A 67 -15.41 -9.10 -7.02
N PRO A 68 -15.45 -8.60 -5.77
CA PRO A 68 -14.23 -8.38 -4.97
C PRO A 68 -13.50 -9.69 -4.60
N ASN A 69 -14.17 -10.84 -4.74
CA ASN A 69 -13.57 -12.16 -4.52
C ASN A 69 -12.90 -12.74 -5.76
N ARG A 70 -13.11 -12.15 -6.95
CA ARG A 70 -12.42 -12.58 -8.16
C ARG A 70 -10.92 -12.37 -7.97
N GLU A 71 -10.16 -13.33 -8.49
CA GLU A 71 -8.71 -13.31 -8.46
C GLU A 71 -8.16 -12.80 -9.79
N VAL A 72 -7.04 -12.07 -9.71
CA VAL A 72 -6.24 -11.61 -10.85
C VAL A 72 -4.77 -11.96 -10.62
N ASP A 73 -4.00 -12.10 -11.70
CA ASP A 73 -2.57 -12.36 -11.57
C ASP A 73 -1.86 -11.15 -10.96
N ILE A 74 -0.86 -11.41 -10.11
CA ILE A 74 -0.04 -10.33 -9.53
C ILE A 74 0.63 -9.47 -10.62
N ALA A 75 0.93 -10.05 -11.78
CA ALA A 75 1.47 -9.33 -12.93
C ALA A 75 0.50 -8.26 -13.45
N ASP A 76 -0.81 -8.49 -13.37
CA ASP A 76 -1.81 -7.49 -13.76
C ASP A 76 -1.92 -6.36 -12.72
N VAL A 77 -1.71 -6.67 -11.43
CA VAL A 77 -1.58 -5.64 -10.38
C VAL A 77 -0.32 -4.79 -10.61
N VAL A 78 0.78 -5.39 -11.07
CA VAL A 78 1.99 -4.64 -11.47
C VAL A 78 1.69 -3.72 -12.66
N LYS A 79 1.00 -4.21 -13.71
CA LYS A 79 0.60 -3.38 -14.85
C LYS A 79 -0.31 -2.22 -14.42
N ALA A 80 -1.23 -2.44 -13.49
CA ALA A 80 -2.08 -1.38 -12.94
C ALA A 80 -1.26 -0.21 -12.36
N VAL A 81 -0.14 -0.51 -11.70
CA VAL A 81 0.79 0.52 -11.21
C VAL A 81 1.53 1.19 -12.36
N VAL A 82 2.19 0.40 -13.22
CA VAL A 82 3.15 0.89 -14.21
C VAL A 82 2.46 1.64 -15.36
N GLU A 83 1.34 1.13 -15.85
CA GLU A 83 0.65 1.65 -17.03
C GLU A 83 -0.43 2.68 -16.69
N HIS A 84 -1.03 2.59 -15.50
CA HIS A 84 -2.18 3.43 -15.14
C HIS A 84 -1.95 4.34 -13.95
N GLY A 85 -0.91 4.07 -13.13
CA GLY A 85 -0.62 4.85 -11.93
C GLY A 85 -1.56 4.53 -10.76
N ASP A 86 -2.11 3.32 -10.69
CA ASP A 86 -3.05 2.93 -9.64
C ASP A 86 -2.40 2.99 -8.24
N HIS A 87 -2.95 3.85 -7.38
CA HIS A 87 -2.47 4.03 -6.01
C HIS A 87 -2.73 2.81 -5.11
N ALA A 88 -3.90 2.20 -5.23
CA ALA A 88 -4.27 1.05 -4.43
C ALA A 88 -3.39 -0.16 -4.76
N ALA A 89 -3.09 -0.36 -6.06
CA ALA A 89 -2.18 -1.42 -6.52
C ALA A 89 -0.76 -1.17 -5.99
N ALA A 90 -0.33 0.09 -6.00
CA ALA A 90 0.98 0.48 -5.49
C ALA A 90 1.12 0.21 -3.99
N ASP A 91 0.14 0.59 -3.18
CA ASP A 91 0.17 0.33 -1.73
C ASP A 91 0.01 -1.16 -1.40
N TYR A 92 -0.80 -1.91 -2.17
CA TYR A 92 -0.89 -3.36 -2.04
C TYR A 92 0.47 -4.02 -2.28
N LEU A 93 1.15 -3.70 -3.39
CA LEU A 93 2.46 -4.27 -3.71
C LEU A 93 3.54 -3.80 -2.73
N ARG A 94 3.47 -2.55 -2.27
CA ARG A 94 4.33 -2.02 -1.21
C ARG A 94 4.23 -2.86 0.06
N ASP A 95 3.02 -3.13 0.55
CA ASP A 95 2.84 -3.94 1.75
C ASP A 95 3.22 -5.41 1.53
N ARG A 96 2.81 -5.98 0.39
CA ARG A 96 3.06 -7.39 0.05
C ARG A 96 4.55 -7.70 -0.07
N LEU A 97 5.30 -6.83 -0.74
CA LEU A 97 6.72 -7.02 -1.05
C LEU A 97 7.65 -6.26 -0.08
N LYS A 98 7.08 -5.56 0.90
CA LYS A 98 7.81 -4.72 1.87
C LYS A 98 8.72 -3.69 1.19
N LEU A 99 8.21 -3.04 0.14
CA LEU A 99 8.94 -2.02 -0.59
C LEU A 99 9.12 -0.76 0.29
N ASP A 100 10.34 -0.22 0.29
CA ASP A 100 10.62 1.08 0.90
C ASP A 100 10.24 2.21 -0.06
N THR A 101 8.92 2.40 -0.23
CA THR A 101 8.34 3.44 -1.08
C THR A 101 7.34 4.29 -0.31
N PRO A 102 7.07 5.54 -0.76
CA PRO A 102 5.99 6.34 -0.22
C PRO A 102 4.64 5.61 -0.33
N SER A 103 3.84 5.66 0.73
CA SER A 103 2.47 5.15 0.72
C SER A 103 1.49 6.22 0.23
N MET A 104 0.66 5.88 -0.76
CA MET A 104 -0.36 6.79 -1.27
C MET A 104 -1.59 6.80 -0.36
N LEU A 105 -1.89 5.69 0.31
CA LEU A 105 -2.85 5.58 1.39
C LEU A 105 -2.48 6.53 2.54
N ARG A 106 -1.23 6.49 3.04
CA ARG A 106 -0.75 7.44 4.06
C ARG A 106 -0.99 8.88 3.64
N LYS A 107 -0.54 9.23 2.44
CA LYS A 107 -0.66 10.59 1.89
C LYS A 107 -2.12 11.04 1.80
N GLY A 108 -3.02 10.14 1.37
CA GLY A 108 -4.45 10.40 1.31
C GLY A 108 -5.10 10.55 2.68
N LEU A 109 -4.77 9.69 3.64
CA LEU A 109 -5.28 9.81 5.02
C LEU A 109 -4.83 11.11 5.69
N LYS A 110 -3.56 11.49 5.51
CA LYS A 110 -3.05 12.78 5.98
C LYS A 110 -3.82 13.95 5.35
N LEU A 111 -4.09 13.90 4.06
CA LEU A 111 -4.90 14.94 3.41
C LEU A 111 -6.31 15.03 3.98
N ILE A 112 -6.99 13.88 4.12
CA ILE A 112 -8.42 13.84 4.44
C ILE A 112 -8.68 14.11 5.92
N LEU A 113 -7.80 13.63 6.79
CA LEU A 113 -7.99 13.65 8.25
C LEU A 113 -7.01 14.55 8.99
N ASP A 114 -6.00 15.10 8.32
CA ASP A 114 -4.89 15.87 8.92
C ASP A 114 -4.11 15.07 9.99
N GLU A 115 -4.01 13.76 9.80
CA GLU A 115 -3.39 12.82 10.73
C GLU A 115 -2.47 11.83 9.99
N ASP A 116 -1.29 11.56 10.56
CA ASP A 116 -0.31 10.59 10.06
C ASP A 116 -0.42 9.23 10.79
N GLY A 117 0.15 8.18 10.20
CA GLY A 117 0.30 6.87 10.86
C GLY A 117 -1.00 6.09 11.01
N LEU A 118 -2.01 6.40 10.19
CA LEU A 118 -3.34 5.82 10.26
C LEU A 118 -3.52 4.58 9.36
N GLU A 119 -2.55 4.22 8.51
CA GLU A 119 -2.75 3.23 7.45
C GLU A 119 -3.15 1.86 7.99
N GLU A 120 -2.39 1.30 8.94
CA GLU A 120 -2.67 -0.02 9.50
C GLU A 120 -4.03 -0.07 10.20
N ARG A 121 -4.39 1.03 10.89
CA ARG A 121 -5.68 1.17 11.56
C ARG A 121 -6.80 1.30 10.54
N TYR A 122 -6.64 2.12 9.50
CA TYR A 122 -7.63 2.33 8.45
C TYR A 122 -8.01 1.01 7.78
N LEU A 123 -7.04 0.12 7.56
CA LEU A 123 -7.28 -1.19 6.96
C LEU A 123 -8.11 -2.16 7.84
N ARG A 124 -8.33 -1.83 9.12
CA ARG A 124 -8.97 -2.72 10.12
C ARG A 124 -10.12 -2.09 10.91
N ASP A 125 -10.24 -0.77 10.91
CA ASP A 125 -11.20 -0.01 11.71
C ASP A 125 -12.30 0.60 10.81
N PRO A 126 -13.49 -0.01 10.76
CA PRO A 126 -14.61 0.52 9.98
C PRO A 126 -15.03 1.93 10.40
N ALA A 127 -14.85 2.31 11.67
CA ALA A 127 -15.19 3.67 12.11
C ALA A 127 -14.24 4.70 11.50
N LEU A 128 -12.96 4.36 11.37
CA LEU A 128 -12.00 5.20 10.67
C LEU A 128 -12.29 5.28 9.16
N GLN A 129 -12.68 4.16 8.54
CA GLN A 129 -13.11 4.14 7.13
C GLN A 129 -14.33 5.03 6.89
N LEU A 130 -15.34 4.95 7.76
CA LEU A 130 -16.53 5.81 7.71
C LEU A 130 -16.19 7.29 7.94
N ARG A 131 -15.23 7.59 8.83
CA ARG A 131 -14.74 8.96 9.03
C ARG A 131 -14.09 9.51 7.76
N VAL A 132 -13.30 8.70 7.05
CA VAL A 132 -12.71 9.07 5.76
C VAL A 132 -13.82 9.34 4.74
N ILE A 133 -14.78 8.42 4.58
CA ILE A 133 -15.92 8.57 3.66
C ILE A 133 -16.70 9.86 3.96
N GLY A 134 -16.98 10.15 5.23
CA GLY A 134 -17.70 11.35 5.65
C GLY A 134 -16.95 12.67 5.34
N ASN A 135 -15.62 12.64 5.26
CA ASN A 135 -14.81 13.81 4.91
C ASN A 135 -14.47 13.90 3.42
N PHE A 136 -14.54 12.78 2.69
CA PHE A 136 -14.13 12.66 1.29
C PHE A 136 -14.78 13.68 0.32
N PRO A 137 -16.07 14.09 0.46
CA PRO A 137 -16.68 15.05 -0.46
C PRO A 137 -15.91 16.37 -0.61
N ARG A 138 -15.14 16.78 0.40
CA ARG A 138 -14.28 18.00 0.37
C ARG A 138 -13.05 17.85 -0.52
N PHE A 139 -12.70 16.61 -0.88
CA PHE A 139 -11.46 16.27 -1.58
C PHE A 139 -11.71 15.57 -2.92
N ARG A 140 -12.97 15.44 -3.37
CA ARG A 140 -13.34 14.73 -4.61
C ARG A 140 -12.64 15.25 -5.88
N ASP A 141 -12.29 16.54 -5.88
CA ASP A 141 -11.64 17.21 -7.01
C ASP A 141 -10.10 17.23 -6.85
N ARG A 142 -9.57 16.48 -5.87
CA ARG A 142 -8.12 16.34 -5.62
C ARG A 142 -7.62 15.03 -6.17
N ALA A 143 -6.46 15.08 -6.81
CA ALA A 143 -5.70 13.92 -7.23
C ALA A 143 -4.21 14.16 -7.01
N PHE A 144 -3.46 13.08 -6.80
CA PHE A 144 -2.01 13.11 -6.76
C PHE A 144 -1.44 12.26 -7.89
N ALA A 145 -0.30 12.68 -8.44
CA ALA A 145 0.48 11.80 -9.27
C ALA A 145 1.16 10.72 -8.40
N LEU A 146 1.24 9.51 -8.93
CA LEU A 146 2.06 8.45 -8.37
C LEU A 146 3.55 8.82 -8.52
N PRO A 147 4.36 8.83 -7.45
CA PRO A 147 5.77 9.17 -7.55
C PRO A 147 6.55 8.20 -8.44
N GLU A 148 7.48 8.70 -9.27
CA GLU A 148 8.33 7.84 -10.11
C GLU A 148 9.13 6.82 -9.31
N SER A 149 9.49 7.13 -8.06
CA SER A 149 10.20 6.20 -7.18
C SER A 149 9.37 4.95 -6.88
N VAL A 150 8.04 5.08 -6.78
CA VAL A 150 7.14 3.95 -6.59
C VAL A 150 7.11 3.09 -7.84
N VAL A 151 6.95 3.70 -9.02
CA VAL A 151 6.95 2.98 -10.31
C VAL A 151 8.28 2.23 -10.50
N LYS A 152 9.41 2.89 -10.29
CA LYS A 152 10.75 2.27 -10.41
C LYS A 152 10.94 1.11 -9.44
N ALA A 153 10.47 1.22 -8.20
CA ALA A 153 10.57 0.14 -7.23
C ALA A 153 9.72 -1.07 -7.62
N VAL A 154 8.48 -0.84 -8.07
CA VAL A 154 7.59 -1.91 -8.54
C VAL A 154 8.14 -2.59 -9.79
N SER A 155 8.61 -1.83 -10.79
CA SER A 155 9.19 -2.39 -12.01
C SER A 155 10.46 -3.22 -11.75
N ARG A 156 11.28 -2.82 -10.78
CA ARG A 156 12.46 -3.59 -10.37
C ARG A 156 12.11 -4.88 -9.63
N ALA A 157 11.03 -4.87 -8.85
CA ALA A 157 10.55 -6.05 -8.17
C ALA A 157 9.97 -7.09 -9.14
N SER A 158 9.43 -6.65 -10.28
CA SER A 158 8.86 -7.54 -11.30
C SER A 158 9.83 -8.01 -12.38
N ALA A 159 11.09 -7.57 -12.34
CA ALA A 159 12.14 -7.92 -13.31
C ALA A 159 12.96 -9.13 -12.85
#